data_AF-A0A960SFP9-F1
#
_entry.id   AF-A0A960SFP9-F1
#
_cell.length_a   1.000
_cell.length_b   1.000
_cell.length_c   1.000
_cell.angle_alpha   90.00
_cell.angle_beta   90.00
_cell.angle_gamma   90.00
#
_symmetry.space_group_name_H-M   'P 1'
#
loop_
_entity.id
_entity.type
_entity.pdbx_description
1 polymer ?
#
loop_
_entity_poly.entity_id
_entity_poly.type
_entity_poly.pdbx_seq_one_letter_code
_entity_poly.pdbx_strand_id
1 'polypeptide(L)' 'MHFQYGDIGWELYDSEKDPDELNNICGLPRNRKLVSELKAELASLRSKYKEDSW' A
#
# COMPACT_ATOMS: atom_id res chain seq x y z
N MET A 1 2.78 -19.21 8.22
CA MET A 1 3.88 -18.30 7.83
C MET A 1 3.80 -18.11 6.32
N HIS A 2 3.28 -16.98 5.85
CA HIS A 2 3.34 -16.61 4.44
C HIS A 2 4.45 -15.59 4.27
N PHE A 3 5.65 -16.08 3.93
CA PHE A 3 6.76 -15.24 3.50
C PHE A 3 6.62 -15.07 1.99
N GLN A 4 6.16 -13.90 1.53
CA GLN A 4 6.29 -13.52 0.13
C GLN A 4 7.77 -13.19 -0.11
N TYR A 5 8.55 -14.23 -0.42
CA TYR A 5 9.86 -14.09 -1.03
C TYR A 5 9.67 -13.44 -2.41
N GLY A 6 9.88 -12.14 -2.56
CA GLY A 6 9.95 -11.59 -3.90
C GLY A 6 9.91 -10.08 -4.07
N ASP A 7 8.91 -9.40 -3.52
CA ASP A 7 8.63 -8.03 -3.96
C ASP A 7 9.00 -6.98 -2.92
N ILE A 8 10.08 -6.26 -3.18
CA ILE A 8 10.41 -4.98 -2.53
C ILE A 8 9.48 -3.88 -3.10
N GLY A 9 8.18 -4.18 -3.16
CA GLY A 9 7.16 -3.43 -3.87
C GLY A 9 6.12 -2.83 -2.95
N TRP A 10 5.22 -2.03 -3.52
CA TRP A 10 4.07 -1.52 -2.78
C TRP A 10 3.03 -2.62 -2.60
N GLU A 11 2.49 -2.74 -1.39
CA GLU A 11 1.39 -3.65 -1.07
C GLU A 11 0.11 -2.87 -0.81
N LEU A 12 -1.03 -3.48 -1.18
CA LEU A 12 -2.36 -2.94 -0.94
C LEU A 12 -3.29 -4.12 -0.76
N TYR A 13 -4.12 -4.09 0.27
CA TYR A 13 -5.08 -5.14 0.62
C TYR A 13 -6.48 -4.55 0.79
N ASP A 14 -7.50 -5.36 0.57
CA ASP A 14 -8.91 -4.98 0.78
C ASP A 14 -9.35 -5.51 2.15
N SER A 15 -9.44 -4.64 3.16
CA SER A 15 -9.75 -5.06 4.53
C SER A 15 -11.14 -5.65 4.72
N GLU A 16 -12.07 -5.45 3.78
CA GLU A 16 -13.41 -6.04 3.86
C GLU A 16 -13.47 -7.41 3.20
N LYS A 17 -12.82 -7.56 2.03
CA LYS A 17 -12.86 -8.80 1.24
C LYS A 17 -11.71 -9.76 1.51
N ASP A 18 -10.61 -9.25 2.06
CA ASP A 18 -9.38 -9.97 2.36
C ASP A 18 -8.93 -9.68 3.81
N PRO A 19 -9.71 -10.10 4.81
CA PRO A 19 -9.46 -9.78 6.22
C PRO A 19 -8.14 -10.37 6.74
N ASP A 20 -7.63 -11.42 6.09
CA ASP A 20 -6.36 -12.06 6.42
C ASP A 20 -5.17 -11.48 5.61
N GLU A 21 -5.41 -10.44 4.79
CA GLU A 21 -4.39 -9.73 3.98
C GLU A 21 -3.50 -10.66 3.15
N LEU A 22 -4.10 -11.69 2.54
CA LEU A 22 -3.38 -12.71 1.78
C LEU A 22 -3.20 -12.34 0.31
N ASN A 23 -3.93 -11.34 -0.18
CA ASN A 23 -4.03 -11.02 -1.60
C ASN A 23 -3.56 -9.58 -1.88
N ASN A 24 -2.29 -9.42 -2.26
CA ASN A 24 -1.77 -8.12 -2.67
C ASN A 24 -2.42 -7.66 -3.99
N ILE A 25 -3.25 -6.62 -3.92
CA ILE A 25 -3.99 -6.05 -5.04
C ILE A 25 -3.35 -4.78 -5.62
N CYS A 26 -2.18 -4.36 -5.13
CA CYS A 26 -1.51 -3.12 -5.54
C CYS A 26 -1.11 -3.12 -7.03
N GLY A 27 -0.67 -4.27 -7.54
CA GLY A 27 -0.24 -4.42 -8.94
C GLY A 27 -1.37 -4.48 -9.97
N LEU A 28 -2.64 -4.57 -9.54
CA LEU A 28 -3.74 -4.78 -10.46
C LEU A 28 -4.06 -3.50 -11.27
N PRO A 29 -4.15 -3.55 -12.61
CA PRO A 29 -4.39 -2.37 -13.44
C PRO A 29 -5.65 -1.58 -13.08
N ARG A 30 -6.68 -2.27 -12.56
CA ARG A 30 -7.94 -1.68 -12.09
C ARG A 30 -7.78 -0.79 -10.86
N ASN A 31 -6.74 -1.03 -10.06
CA ASN A 31 -6.47 -0.32 -8.81
C ASN A 31 -5.49 0.85 -8.99
N ARG A 32 -4.96 1.09 -10.19
CA ARG A 32 -3.94 2.15 -10.43
C ARG A 32 -4.36 3.52 -9.93
N LYS A 33 -5.63 3.90 -10.13
CA LYS A 33 -6.16 5.18 -9.66
C LYS A 33 -6.16 5.25 -8.13
N LEU A 34 -6.73 4.24 -7.47
CA LEU A 34 -6.75 4.12 -6.01
C LEU A 34 -5.33 4.11 -5.41
N VAL A 35 -4.41 3.32 -5.98
CA VAL A 35 -3.01 3.27 -5.57
C VAL A 35 -2.33 4.63 -5.70
N SER A 36 -2.62 5.39 -6.76
CA SER A 36 -2.09 6.74 -6.93
C SER A 36 -2.62 7.72 -5.89
N GLU A 37 -3.92 7.64 -5.56
CA GLU A 37 -4.56 8.49 -4.55
C GLU A 37 -4.00 8.20 -3.15
N LEU A 38 -3.91 6.92 -2.77
CA LEU A 38 -3.35 6.50 -1.49
C LEU A 38 -1.87 6.88 -1.33
N LYS A 39 -1.07 6.78 -2.40
CA LYS A 39 0.33 7.23 -2.37
C LYS A 39 0.45 8.74 -2.18
N ALA A 40 -0.44 9.53 -2.80
CA ALA A 40 -0.45 10.98 -2.63
C ALA A 40 -0.86 11.36 -1.20
N GLU A 41 -1.87 10.69 -0.64
CA GLU A 41 -2.29 10.89 0.75
C GLU A 41 -1.17 10.52 1.74
N LEU A 42 -0.51 9.37 1.53
CA LEU A 42 0.63 8.96 2.34
C LEU A 42 1.77 9.98 2.30
N ALA A 43 2.10 10.52 1.12
CA ALA A 43 3.12 11.57 1.00
C ALA A 43 2.74 12.85 1.77
N SER A 44 1.46 13.24 1.69
CA SER A 44 0.92 14.38 2.45
C SER A 44 1.02 14.15 3.96
N LEU A 45 0.66 12.94 4.43
CA LEU A 45 0.76 12.56 5.83
C LEU A 45 2.21 12.56 6.33
N ARG A 46 3.15 11.97 5.59
CA ARG A 46 4.59 11.99 5.94
C ARG A 46 5.12 13.41 6.09
N SER A 47 4.77 14.29 5.17
CA SER A 47 5.13 15.71 5.25
C SER A 47 4.51 16.39 6.48
N LYS A 48 3.22 16.12 6.75
CA LYS A 48 2.49 16.69 7.90
C LYS A 48 3.11 16.29 9.24
N TYR A 49 3.51 15.02 9.38
CA TYR A 49 4.05 14.50 10.64
C TYR A 49 5.57 14.69 10.79
N LYS A 50 6.22 15.42 9.85
CA LYS A 50 7.66 15.69 9.86
C LYS A 50 8.51 14.43 10.01
N GLU A 51 8.08 13.34 9.37
CA GLU A 51 8.81 12.07 9.32
C GLU A 51 10.08 12.15 8.43
N ASP A 52 10.50 13.37 8.05
CA ASP A 52 11.77 13.72 7.41
C ASP A 52 12.82 14.26 8.41
N SER A 53 12.55 14.21 9.72
CA SER A 53 13.57 14.55 10.74
C SER A 53 14.26 13.28 11.24
N TRP A 54 15.40 12.96 10.62
CA TRP A 54 16.46 12.10 11.18
C TRP A 54 17.29 12.86 12.22
#